data_AF-A0A956DPJ0-F1
#
_entry.id   AF-A0A956DPJ0-F1
#
_cell.length_a   1.000
_cell.length_b   1.000
_cell.length_c   1.000
_cell.angle_alpha   90.00
_cell.angle_beta   90.00
_cell.angle_gamma   90.00
#
_symmetry.space_group_name_H-M   'P 1'
#
loop_
_entity.id
_entity.type
_entity.pdbx_description
1 polymer ?
#
loop_
_entity_poly.entity_id
_entity_poly.type
_entity_poly.pdbx_seq_one_letter_code
_entity_poly.pdbx_strand_id
1 'polypeptide(L)'
;VDKRYLAVVAAGVLDEAGEMVSGLAPDPGDRRRVVVSEEPPERRSSYRVVRRGRHDLVEVAASPAYRHQVRVHLAARGAPIVGDTLYGGLEVEGLARHALHASVVVFRDLSLASALPADLEALL
;
A
#
# COMPACT_ATOMS: atom_id res chain seq x y z
N VAL A 1 16.10 6.13 -3.16
CA VAL A 1 14.83 6.88 -3.27
C VAL A 1 13.93 6.27 -2.24
N ASP A 2 13.59 7.03 -1.20
CA ASP A 2 12.66 6.57 -0.18
C ASP A 2 11.28 7.13 -0.48
N LYS A 3 10.27 6.28 -0.32
CA LYS A 3 8.89 6.62 -0.64
C LYS A 3 8.01 6.31 0.55
N ARG A 4 7.15 7.26 0.90
CA ARG A 4 6.02 7.04 1.79
C ARG A 4 4.74 7.17 0.99
N TYR A 5 3.80 6.33 1.34
CA TYR A 5 2.51 6.22 0.70
C TYR A 5 1.42 6.37 1.74
N LEU A 6 0.29 6.93 1.34
CA LEU A 6 -0.96 6.86 2.07
C LEU A 6 -1.86 5.87 1.34
N ALA A 7 -2.29 4.83 2.05
CA ALA A 7 -3.20 3.80 1.55
C ALA A 7 -4.50 3.85 2.35
N VAL A 8 -5.64 3.78 1.67
CA VAL A 8 -6.95 3.57 2.30
C VAL A 8 -7.26 2.07 2.24
N VAL A 9 -7.47 1.44 3.40
CA VAL A 9 -7.71 0.01 3.54
C VAL A 9 -9.00 -0.26 4.34
N ALA A 10 -9.48 -1.49 4.32
CA ALA A 10 -10.60 -1.89 5.17
C ALA A 10 -10.33 -1.60 6.66
N ALA A 11 -11.34 -1.09 7.37
CA ALA A 11 -11.20 -0.71 8.76
C ALA A 11 -10.96 -1.91 9.69
N GLY A 12 -10.14 -1.71 10.73
CA GLY A 12 -10.02 -2.65 11.85
C GLY A 12 -9.21 -3.92 11.57
N VAL A 13 -8.47 -3.98 10.46
CA VAL A 13 -7.66 -5.16 10.11
C VAL A 13 -6.25 -5.09 10.67
N LEU A 14 -5.60 -3.93 10.59
CA LEU A 14 -4.20 -3.75 10.98
C LEU A 14 -4.07 -3.27 12.43
N ASP A 15 -2.97 -3.64 13.08
CA ASP A 15 -2.51 -3.01 14.33
C ASP A 15 -2.11 -1.54 14.10
N GLU A 16 -1.82 -0.79 15.17
CA GLU A 16 -1.45 0.64 15.05
C GLU A 16 -0.20 0.88 14.19
N ALA A 17 0.76 -0.03 14.24
CA ALA A 17 1.95 -0.01 13.41
C ALA A 17 2.58 -1.41 13.33
N GLY A 18 3.41 -1.61 12.33
CA GLY A 18 4.17 -2.84 12.21
C GLY A 18 5.03 -2.90 10.97
N GLU A 19 5.57 -4.08 10.71
CA GLU A 19 6.37 -4.37 9.53
C GLU A 19 5.80 -5.55 8.73
N MET A 20 6.03 -5.49 7.43
CA MET A 20 5.69 -6.51 6.44
C MET A 20 6.97 -6.88 5.71
N VAL A 21 7.39 -8.13 5.86
CA VAL A 21 8.64 -8.65 5.30
C VAL A 21 8.33 -9.94 4.55
N SER A 22 8.64 -9.96 3.26
CA SER A 22 8.52 -11.18 2.45
C SER A 22 9.34 -11.07 1.16
N GLY A 23 9.74 -12.19 0.58
CA GLY A 23 10.16 -12.23 -0.82
C GLY A 23 8.98 -11.86 -1.73
N LEU A 24 9.24 -11.22 -2.87
CA LEU A 24 8.21 -10.84 -3.83
C LEU A 24 8.59 -11.27 -5.25
N ALA A 25 7.71 -12.01 -5.92
CA ALA A 25 7.93 -12.53 -7.27
C ALA A 25 6.76 -12.22 -8.20
N PRO A 26 6.97 -12.11 -9.53
CA PRO A 26 5.88 -12.08 -10.49
C PRO A 26 4.99 -13.32 -10.35
N ASP A 27 3.68 -13.16 -10.47
CA ASP A 27 2.74 -14.29 -10.47
C ASP A 27 2.87 -15.06 -11.80
N PRO A 28 3.10 -16.39 -11.78
CA PRO A 28 3.21 -17.19 -13.00
C PRO A 28 1.88 -17.31 -13.75
N GLY A 29 0.73 -17.19 -13.06
CA GLY A 29 -0.60 -17.29 -13.64
C GLY A 29 -1.16 -15.96 -14.17
N ASP A 30 -0.75 -14.83 -13.60
CA ASP A 30 -1.10 -13.49 -14.09
C ASP A 30 0.09 -12.53 -14.01
N ARG A 31 0.73 -12.26 -15.15
CA ARG A 31 1.94 -11.42 -15.20
C ARG A 31 1.74 -9.98 -14.71
N ARG A 32 0.49 -9.50 -14.59
CA ARG A 32 0.17 -8.20 -13.99
C ARG A 32 0.37 -8.21 -12.48
N ARG A 33 0.27 -9.38 -11.84
CA ARG A 33 0.36 -9.56 -10.40
C ARG A 33 1.79 -9.79 -9.94
N VAL A 34 1.96 -9.64 -8.64
CA VAL A 34 3.14 -9.95 -7.84
C VAL A 34 2.60 -10.69 -6.64
N VAL A 35 3.23 -11.80 -6.27
CA VAL A 35 2.85 -12.64 -5.14
C VAL A 35 3.95 -12.64 -4.09
N VAL A 36 3.56 -12.99 -2.87
CA VAL A 36 4.50 -13.32 -1.80
C VAL A 36 5.27 -14.57 -2.22
N SER A 37 6.58 -14.53 -2.03
CA SER A 37 7.52 -15.61 -2.31
C SER A 37 8.38 -15.89 -1.08
N GLU A 38 8.76 -17.13 -0.91
CA GLU A 38 9.76 -17.55 0.08
C GLU A 38 11.20 -17.32 -0.43
N GLU A 39 11.36 -17.00 -1.71
CA GLU A 39 12.66 -16.77 -2.33
C GLU A 39 13.18 -15.34 -2.08
N PRO A 40 14.50 -15.19 -1.81
CA PRO A 40 15.12 -13.88 -1.67
C PRO A 40 15.20 -13.10 -3.00
N PRO A 41 15.41 -11.78 -2.96
CA PRO A 41 15.60 -10.96 -1.76
C PRO A 41 14.27 -10.58 -1.10
N GLU A 42 14.25 -10.57 0.23
CA GLU A 42 13.14 -10.02 1.00
C GLU A 42 12.95 -8.53 0.71
N ARG A 43 11.68 -8.11 0.74
CA ARG A 43 11.25 -6.72 0.65
C ARG A 43 10.59 -6.35 1.97
N ARG A 44 10.91 -5.17 2.48
CA ARG A 44 10.40 -4.65 3.75
C ARG A 44 9.54 -3.43 3.53
N SER A 45 8.36 -3.42 4.14
CA SER A 45 7.50 -2.25 4.25
C SER A 45 7.11 -2.04 5.70
N SER A 46 7.41 -0.88 6.26
CA SER A 46 6.89 -0.49 7.58
C SER A 46 5.59 0.29 7.39
N TYR A 47 4.63 0.11 8.28
CA TYR A 47 3.36 0.82 8.23
C TYR A 47 2.97 1.41 9.57
N ARG A 48 2.13 2.45 9.53
CA ARG A 48 1.45 3.04 10.69
C ARG A 48 0.04 3.42 10.27
N VAL A 49 -0.96 3.03 11.06
CA VAL A 49 -2.33 3.52 10.90
C VAL A 49 -2.39 4.95 11.42
N VAL A 50 -2.69 5.89 10.54
CA VAL A 50 -2.71 7.34 10.85
C VAL A 50 -4.11 7.86 11.16
N ARG A 51 -5.15 7.17 10.68
CA ARG A 51 -6.55 7.48 11.02
C ARG A 51 -7.39 6.22 10.95
N ARG A 52 -8.26 6.03 11.95
CA ARG A 52 -9.32 5.01 11.95
C ARG A 52 -10.64 5.65 11.55
N GLY A 53 -11.48 4.92 10.82
CA GLY A 53 -12.74 5.46 10.30
C GLY A 53 -13.62 4.40 9.66
N ARG A 54 -14.40 4.80 8.65
CA ARG A 54 -15.13 3.83 7.79
C ARG A 54 -14.13 2.97 7.02
N HIS A 55 -13.03 3.59 6.60
CA HIS A 55 -11.82 2.94 6.14
C HIS A 55 -10.65 3.48 6.95
N ASP A 56 -9.60 2.67 7.10
CA ASP A 56 -8.40 3.11 7.80
C ASP A 56 -7.43 3.76 6.81
N LEU A 57 -6.85 4.90 7.21
CA LEU A 57 -5.75 5.53 6.49
C LEU A 57 -4.44 5.02 7.07
N VAL A 58 -3.58 4.48 6.20
CA VAL A 58 -2.33 3.84 6.58
C VAL A 58 -1.17 4.52 5.85
N GLU A 59 -0.20 5.02 6.60
CA GLU A 59 1.09 5.42 6.03
C GLU A 59 1.96 4.16 5.86
N VAL A 60 2.52 3.96 4.67
CA VAL A 60 3.43 2.86 4.38
C VAL A 60 4.73 3.40 3.81
N ALA A 61 5.86 3.05 4.41
CA ALA A 61 7.19 3.31 3.85
C ALA A 61 7.74 2.03 3.20
N ALA A 62 8.29 2.16 2.00
CA ALA A 62 8.85 1.02 1.26
C ALA A 62 10.17 1.42 0.59
N SER A 63 11.26 0.78 1.00
CA SER A 63 12.59 0.96 0.42
C SER A 63 13.42 -0.32 0.60
N PRO A 64 14.09 -0.84 -0.47
CA PRO A 64 13.98 -0.41 -1.86
C PRO A 64 12.59 -0.72 -2.44
N ALA A 65 12.08 0.14 -3.32
CA ALA A 65 10.76 -0.04 -3.91
C ALA A 65 10.75 -1.15 -4.97
N TYR A 66 9.80 -2.07 -4.86
CA TYR A 66 9.52 -3.11 -5.85
C TYR A 66 8.10 -2.96 -6.45
N ARG A 67 7.86 -3.55 -7.62
CA ARG A 67 6.55 -3.49 -8.30
C ARG A 67 5.48 -4.05 -7.36
N HIS A 68 4.41 -3.27 -7.17
CA HIS A 68 3.24 -3.63 -6.35
C HIS A 68 3.53 -3.98 -4.89
N GLN A 69 4.74 -3.68 -4.36
CA GLN A 69 5.15 -4.08 -3.01
C GLN A 69 4.15 -3.69 -1.93
N VAL A 70 3.70 -2.43 -1.91
CA VAL A 70 2.71 -1.96 -0.92
C VAL A 70 1.37 -2.68 -1.08
N ARG A 71 0.92 -2.87 -2.33
CA ARG A 71 -0.36 -3.50 -2.67
C ARG A 71 -0.40 -4.96 -2.20
N VAL A 72 0.61 -5.74 -2.57
CA VAL A 72 0.69 -7.16 -2.21
C VAL A 72 0.92 -7.37 -0.71
N HIS A 73 1.76 -6.55 -0.06
CA HIS A 73 1.99 -6.66 1.39
C HIS A 73 0.73 -6.37 2.20
N LEU A 74 0.01 -5.30 1.87
CA LEU A 74 -1.24 -4.97 2.56
C LEU A 74 -2.31 -6.04 2.34
N ALA A 75 -2.46 -6.52 1.10
CA ALA A 75 -3.37 -7.63 0.79
C ALA A 75 -3.01 -8.92 1.53
N ALA A 76 -1.72 -9.28 1.62
CA ALA A 76 -1.25 -10.46 2.37
C ALA A 76 -1.49 -10.34 3.89
N ARG A 77 -1.61 -9.12 4.41
CA ARG A 77 -2.02 -8.83 5.80
C ARG A 77 -3.54 -8.87 6.01
N GLY A 78 -4.32 -9.18 4.97
CA GLY A 78 -5.79 -9.15 5.00
C GLY A 78 -6.39 -7.75 4.85
N ALA A 79 -5.57 -6.72 4.60
CA ALA A 79 -5.98 -5.33 4.50
C ALA A 79 -5.78 -4.79 3.07
N PRO A 80 -6.39 -5.39 2.02
CA PRO A 80 -6.20 -4.93 0.66
C PRO A 80 -6.66 -3.46 0.50
N ILE A 81 -5.99 -2.75 -0.40
CA ILE A 81 -6.26 -1.33 -0.66
C ILE A 81 -7.63 -1.19 -1.33
N VAL A 82 -8.44 -0.24 -0.88
CA VAL A 82 -9.74 0.07 -1.50
C VAL A 82 -9.55 0.42 -2.98
N GLY A 83 -10.40 -0.10 -3.86
CA GLY A 83 -10.30 0.07 -5.31
C GLY A 83 -9.21 -0.77 -5.99
N ASP A 84 -8.48 -1.61 -5.23
CA ASP A 84 -7.44 -2.49 -5.78
C ASP A 84 -7.97 -3.88 -6.15
N THR A 85 -8.72 -3.96 -7.25
CA THR A 85 -9.33 -5.21 -7.73
C THR A 85 -8.32 -6.33 -8.02
N LEU A 86 -7.08 -5.98 -8.39
CA LEU A 86 -6.03 -6.95 -8.68
C LEU A 86 -5.57 -7.73 -7.43
N TYR A 87 -5.75 -7.13 -6.26
CA TYR A 87 -5.35 -7.66 -4.96
C TYR A 87 -6.53 -7.84 -3.98
N GLY A 88 -7.77 -7.88 -4.50
CA GLY A 88 -8.96 -8.17 -3.69
C GLY A 88 -9.49 -6.97 -2.89
N GLY A 89 -9.11 -5.76 -3.27
CA GLY A 89 -9.67 -4.53 -2.73
C GLY A 89 -11.14 -4.34 -3.07
N LEU A 90 -11.90 -3.78 -2.13
CA LEU A 90 -13.31 -3.46 -2.33
C LEU A 90 -13.47 -2.39 -3.42
N GLU A 91 -14.30 -2.67 -4.42
CA GLU A 91 -14.69 -1.66 -5.41
C GLU A 91 -15.62 -0.62 -4.79
N VAL A 92 -15.35 0.65 -5.06
CA VAL A 92 -16.16 1.77 -4.58
C VAL A 92 -16.61 2.58 -5.77
N GLU A 93 -17.92 2.84 -5.87
CA GLU A 93 -18.50 3.64 -6.94
C GLU A 93 -17.87 5.04 -6.97
N GLY A 94 -17.48 5.49 -8.16
CA GLY A 94 -16.80 6.77 -8.36
C GLY A 94 -15.29 6.76 -8.12
N LEU A 95 -14.71 5.68 -7.59
CA LEU A 95 -13.26 5.53 -7.43
C LEU A 95 -12.65 4.78 -8.63
N ALA A 96 -12.00 5.52 -9.54
CA ALA A 96 -11.43 4.95 -10.77
C ALA A 96 -10.02 4.32 -10.61
N ARG A 97 -9.49 4.24 -9.39
CA ARG A 97 -8.13 3.77 -9.10
C ARG A 97 -8.02 3.13 -7.73
N HIS A 98 -6.96 2.35 -7.49
CA HIS A 98 -6.65 1.94 -6.12
C HIS A 98 -6.33 3.16 -5.24
N ALA A 99 -6.84 3.18 -4.01
CA ALA A 99 -6.68 4.26 -3.04
C ALA A 99 -5.28 4.27 -2.40
N LEU A 100 -4.26 4.38 -3.25
CA LEU A 100 -2.84 4.45 -2.89
C LEU A 100 -2.24 5.72 -3.47
N HIS A 101 -1.72 6.58 -2.60
CA HIS A 101 -1.13 7.87 -2.95
C HIS A 101 0.32 7.94 -2.52
N ALA A 102 1.22 8.34 -3.40
CA ALA A 102 2.61 8.61 -3.03
C ALA A 102 2.69 9.98 -2.36
N SER A 103 2.69 9.99 -1.03
CA SER A 103 2.61 11.21 -0.23
C SER A 103 3.96 11.90 -0.04
N VAL A 104 5.04 11.13 0.04
CA VAL A 104 6.40 11.67 0.19
C VAL A 104 7.38 10.92 -0.69
N VAL A 105 8.25 11.65 -1.38
CA VAL A 105 9.40 11.11 -2.11
C VAL A 105 10.66 11.84 -1.63
N VAL A 106 11.65 11.06 -1.22
CA VAL A 106 12.97 11.57 -0.84
C VAL A 106 14.01 11.02 -1.82
N PHE A 107 14.76 11.92 -2.42
CA PHE A 107 15.86 11.60 -3.31
C PHE A 107 17.04 12.52 -3.05
N ARG A 108 18.13 11.95 -2.53
CA ARG A 108 19.31 12.71 -2.07
C ARG A 108 18.88 13.73 -1.00
N ASP A 109 19.13 15.00 -1.25
CA ASP A 109 18.79 16.17 -0.43
C ASP A 109 17.42 16.77 -0.76
N LEU A 110 16.72 16.27 -1.78
CA LEU A 110 15.38 16.72 -2.16
C LEU A 110 14.29 15.89 -1.47
N SER A 111 13.38 16.57 -0.79
CA SER A 111 12.14 16.00 -0.26
C SER A 111 10.92 16.71 -0.87
N LEU A 112 10.03 15.93 -1.47
CA LEU A 112 8.77 16.41 -2.02
C LEU A 112 7.61 15.73 -1.28
N ALA A 113 6.60 16.53 -0.93
CA ALA A 113 5.39 16.07 -0.26
C ALA A 113 4.14 16.46 -1.06
N SER A 114 3.13 15.60 -1.02
CA SER A 114 1.83 15.80 -1.65
C SER A 114 0.75 15.38 -0.66
N ALA A 115 -0.19 16.30 -0.36
CA ALA A 115 -1.31 16.04 0.54
C ALA A 115 -2.21 14.92 0.03
N LEU A 116 -3.02 14.33 0.91
CA LEU A 116 -4.00 13.30 0.51
C LEU A 116 -5.01 13.93 -0.46
N PRO A 117 -5.19 13.37 -1.66
CA PRO A 117 -6.19 13.84 -2.61
C PRO A 117 -7.62 13.71 -2.08
N ALA A 118 -8.50 14.63 -2.48
CA ALA A 118 -9.87 14.73 -1.97
C ALA A 118 -10.73 13.48 -2.22
N ASP A 119 -10.50 12.78 -3.34
CA ASP A 119 -11.15 11.52 -3.68
C ASP A 119 -10.83 10.42 -2.66
N LEU A 120 -9.63 10.41 -2.08
CA LEU A 120 -9.25 9.45 -1.04
C LEU A 120 -9.66 9.90 0.36
N GLU A 121 -9.59 11.21 0.65
CA GLU A 121 -10.10 11.76 1.92
C GLU A 121 -11.60 11.46 2.08
N ALA A 122 -12.37 11.50 1.00
CA ALA A 122 -13.80 11.17 0.99
C ALA A 122 -14.13 9.72 1.34
N LEU A 123 -13.13 8.82 1.36
CA LEU A 123 -13.29 7.40 1.72
C LEU A 123 -13.10 7.12 3.21
N LEU A 124 -12.42 8.01 3.94
CA LEU A 124 -12.16 7.86 5.38
C LEU A 124 -13.47 7.91 6.19
#